data_AF-A0A537KNP0-F1
#
_entry.id   AF-A0A537KNP0-F1
#
_cell.length_a   1.000
_cell.length_b   1.000
_cell.length_c   1.000
_cell.angle_alpha   90.00
_cell.angle_beta   90.00
_cell.angle_gamma   90.00
#
_symmetry.space_group_name_H-M   'P 1'
#
loop_
_entity.id
_entity.type
_entity.pdbx_description
1 polymer ?
#
loop_
_entity_poly.entity_id
_entity_poly.type
_entity_poly.pdbx_seq_one_letter_code
_entity_poly.pdbx_strand_id
1 'polypeptide(L)'
;MAFSFSPQAVAEYQRLFDTCVINPDRLPEIKPIVNKILSGKSRYEAMSNKLGIPWHFIGITHSLEAGCDFNTHLHNGDPLTARTVQGPKNRPRTGTPPFTWEISAEDALADLANWNDWTVPGMLFKLEGYNGYGYHSKGINSPYLWSFSNHYTKGKFIADNVYSPTAVSKQCGAAILLRRLTETQAAPVEIVDRQSLILQLGETVTFAPTRVVEKARELQKIMNLAGAHLLEDGKAGTNTSDAYQRFTGNFLQGDPRRV
;
A
#
# COMPACT_ATOMS: atom_id res chain seq x y z
N MET A 1 16.86 8.35 15.17
CA MET A 1 15.56 9.03 15.03
C MET A 1 14.49 7.98 14.79
N ALA A 2 13.33 8.09 15.45
CA ALA A 2 12.18 7.26 15.10
C ALA A 2 11.71 7.61 13.68
N PHE A 3 11.35 6.61 12.88
CA PHE A 3 10.81 6.83 11.55
C PHE A 3 9.47 7.57 11.68
N SER A 4 9.27 8.61 10.86
CA SER A 4 8.11 9.51 10.93
C SER A 4 7.53 9.71 9.54
N PHE A 5 6.23 10.03 9.46
CA PHE A 5 5.56 10.38 8.22
C PHE A 5 5.99 11.75 7.70
N SER A 6 7.15 11.80 7.05
CA SER A 6 7.72 13.01 6.42
C SER A 6 7.48 13.01 4.92
N PRO A 7 7.70 14.14 4.21
CA PRO A 7 7.61 14.18 2.75
C PRO A 7 8.48 13.12 2.05
N GLN A 8 9.64 12.78 2.62
CA GLN A 8 10.51 11.73 2.11
C GLN A 8 9.88 10.34 2.28
N ALA A 9 9.25 10.08 3.43
CA ALA A 9 8.52 8.83 3.66
C ALA A 9 7.33 8.72 2.70
N VAL A 10 6.59 9.80 2.49
CA VAL A 10 5.47 9.87 1.53
C VAL A 10 5.94 9.49 0.13
N ALA A 11 7.00 10.15 -0.36
CA ALA A 11 7.56 9.89 -1.69
C ALA A 11 8.05 8.44 -1.83
N GLU A 12 8.68 7.90 -0.79
CA GLU A 12 9.18 6.52 -0.82
C GLU A 12 8.04 5.49 -0.84
N TYR A 13 7.02 5.64 0.00
CA TYR A 13 5.86 4.74 -0.05
C TYR A 13 5.13 4.81 -1.38
N GLN A 14 4.96 6.01 -1.93
CA GLN A 14 4.34 6.19 -3.24
C GLN A 14 5.14 5.46 -4.33
N ARG A 15 6.44 5.71 -4.39
CA ARG A 15 7.36 5.08 -5.34
C ARG A 15 7.34 3.55 -5.24
N LEU A 16 7.39 3.00 -4.02
CA LEU A 16 7.32 1.55 -3.79
C LEU A 16 5.97 0.98 -4.22
N PHE A 17 4.86 1.70 -3.99
CA PHE A 17 3.55 1.22 -4.42
C PHE A 17 3.40 1.24 -5.94
N ASP A 18 3.85 2.31 -6.59
CA ASP A 18 3.77 2.46 -8.06
C ASP A 18 4.62 1.41 -8.77
N THR A 19 5.83 1.17 -8.26
CA THR A 19 6.78 0.19 -8.81
C THR A 19 6.59 -1.23 -8.28
N CYS A 20 5.57 -1.46 -7.46
CA CYS A 20 5.24 -2.78 -6.93
C CYS A 20 4.74 -3.71 -8.04
N VAL A 21 5.44 -4.84 -8.19
CA VAL A 21 5.06 -5.95 -9.04
C VAL A 21 4.80 -7.16 -8.15
N ILE A 22 3.54 -7.60 -8.11
CA ILE A 22 3.14 -8.83 -7.40
C ILE A 22 3.84 -10.01 -8.06
N ASN A 23 4.44 -10.90 -7.25
CA ASN A 23 5.00 -12.16 -7.74
C ASN A 23 3.85 -13.06 -8.26
N PRO A 24 3.80 -13.39 -9.57
CA PRO A 24 2.73 -14.21 -10.14
C PRO A 24 2.59 -15.59 -9.49
N ASP A 25 3.69 -16.19 -9.03
CA ASP A 25 3.70 -17.49 -8.37
C ASP A 25 2.97 -17.48 -7.03
N ARG A 26 2.78 -16.29 -6.44
CA ARG A 26 2.07 -16.08 -5.17
C ARG A 26 0.59 -15.79 -5.34
N LEU A 27 0.09 -15.66 -6.57
CA LEU A 27 -1.33 -15.41 -6.83
C LEU A 27 -2.27 -16.47 -6.24
N PRO A 28 -1.94 -17.78 -6.23
CA PRO A 28 -2.77 -18.80 -5.58
C PRO A 28 -2.96 -18.55 -4.08
N GLU A 29 -1.97 -18.00 -3.37
CA GLU A 29 -2.11 -17.62 -1.96
C GLU A 29 -2.82 -16.27 -1.78
N ILE A 30 -2.61 -15.31 -2.69
CA ILE A 30 -3.19 -13.95 -2.58
C ILE A 30 -4.70 -13.96 -2.84
N LYS A 31 -5.17 -14.68 -3.86
CA LYS A 31 -6.57 -14.66 -4.30
C LYS A 31 -7.56 -15.04 -3.19
N PRO A 32 -7.36 -16.13 -2.41
CA PRO A 32 -8.26 -16.50 -1.32
C PRO A 32 -8.34 -15.42 -0.23
N ILE A 33 -7.21 -14.76 0.08
CA ILE A 33 -7.16 -13.70 1.09
C ILE A 33 -8.01 -12.50 0.63
N VAL A 34 -7.81 -12.06 -0.61
CA VAL A 34 -8.61 -10.97 -1.20
C VAL A 34 -10.09 -11.32 -1.23
N ASN A 35 -10.45 -12.54 -1.63
CA ASN A 35 -11.85 -12.98 -1.62
C ASN A 35 -12.45 -12.94 -0.21
N LYS A 36 -11.71 -13.36 0.81
CA LYS A 36 -12.17 -13.33 2.21
C LYS A 36 -12.39 -11.89 2.69
N ILE A 37 -11.52 -10.96 2.32
CA ILE A 37 -11.72 -9.52 2.57
C ILE A 37 -13.01 -9.05 1.88
N LEU A 38 -13.21 -9.40 0.61
CA LEU A 38 -14.40 -8.98 -0.13
C LEU A 38 -15.70 -9.57 0.42
N SER A 39 -15.68 -10.80 0.94
CA SER A 39 -16.83 -11.39 1.62
C SER A 39 -17.25 -10.60 2.87
N GLY A 40 -16.31 -9.91 3.52
CA GLY A 40 -16.57 -9.04 4.67
C GLY A 40 -16.92 -7.59 4.30
N LYS A 41 -16.92 -7.22 3.02
CA LYS A 41 -16.95 -5.83 2.55
C LYS A 41 -18.06 -4.98 3.17
N SER A 42 -19.30 -5.46 3.15
CA SER A 42 -20.45 -4.70 3.70
C SER A 42 -20.26 -4.35 5.18
N ARG A 43 -19.65 -5.24 5.96
CA ARG A 43 -19.37 -5.02 7.38
C ARG A 43 -18.22 -4.03 7.59
N TYR A 44 -17.21 -4.09 6.74
CA TYR A 44 -16.13 -3.09 6.72
C TYR A 44 -16.64 -1.71 6.28
N GLU A 45 -17.57 -1.64 5.33
CA GLU A 45 -18.18 -0.38 4.88
C GLU A 45 -19.04 0.26 5.97
N ALA A 46 -19.79 -0.53 6.75
CA ALA A 46 -20.51 -0.02 7.91
C ALA A 46 -19.56 0.64 8.93
N MET A 47 -18.42 -0.01 9.21
CA MET A 47 -17.38 0.57 10.07
C MET A 47 -16.69 1.78 9.44
N SER A 48 -16.47 1.74 8.13
CA SER A 48 -15.88 2.84 7.37
C SER A 48 -16.72 4.11 7.50
N ASN A 49 -18.04 4.00 7.28
CA ASN A 49 -18.97 5.12 7.41
C ASN A 49 -19.01 5.68 8.83
N LYS A 50 -18.86 4.81 9.84
CA LYS A 50 -18.86 5.21 11.25
C LYS A 50 -17.56 5.91 11.67
N LEU A 51 -16.41 5.44 11.19
CA LEU A 51 -15.09 5.85 11.69
C LEU A 51 -14.35 6.81 10.75
N GLY A 52 -14.83 7.00 9.51
CA GLY A 52 -14.11 7.79 8.50
C GLY A 52 -12.83 7.12 8.00
N ILE A 53 -12.70 5.80 8.16
CA ILE A 53 -11.54 4.99 7.74
C ILE A 53 -11.92 4.22 6.48
N PRO A 54 -11.09 4.14 5.42
CA PRO A 54 -11.43 3.37 4.24
C PRO A 54 -11.69 1.89 4.55
N TRP A 55 -12.81 1.34 4.05
CA TRP A 55 -13.20 -0.05 4.33
C TRP A 55 -12.10 -1.06 3.98
N HIS A 56 -11.33 -0.81 2.90
CA HIS A 56 -10.27 -1.70 2.44
C HIS A 56 -9.05 -1.66 3.38
N PHE A 57 -8.76 -0.52 4.02
CA PHE A 57 -7.77 -0.46 5.10
C PHE A 57 -8.19 -1.33 6.28
N ILE A 58 -9.47 -1.24 6.70
CA ILE A 58 -10.03 -2.07 7.78
C ILE A 58 -9.95 -3.55 7.42
N GLY A 59 -10.35 -3.91 6.20
CA GLY A 59 -10.31 -5.29 5.73
C GLY A 59 -8.90 -5.88 5.64
N ILE A 60 -7.92 -5.10 5.17
CA ILE A 60 -6.50 -5.52 5.13
C ILE A 60 -5.96 -5.71 6.54
N THR A 61 -6.25 -4.78 7.46
CA THR A 61 -5.85 -4.90 8.88
C THR A 61 -6.46 -6.15 9.49
N HIS A 62 -7.77 -6.36 9.33
CA HIS A 62 -8.45 -7.55 9.86
C HIS A 62 -7.90 -8.86 9.25
N SER A 63 -7.47 -8.83 7.99
CA SER A 63 -6.82 -9.97 7.34
C SER A 63 -5.47 -10.32 8.00
N LEU A 64 -4.64 -9.32 8.28
CA LEU A 64 -3.30 -9.53 8.81
C LEU A 64 -3.28 -9.87 10.30
N GLU A 65 -4.18 -9.26 11.07
CA GLU A 65 -4.22 -9.42 12.53
C GLU A 65 -5.09 -10.58 12.99
N ALA A 66 -6.11 -10.96 12.21
CA ALA A 66 -7.11 -11.95 12.63
C ALA A 66 -7.60 -12.86 11.50
N GLY A 67 -6.94 -12.83 10.33
CA GLY A 67 -7.30 -13.69 9.20
C GLY A 67 -8.71 -13.44 8.65
N CYS A 68 -9.31 -12.27 8.89
CA CYS A 68 -10.72 -11.97 8.64
C CYS A 68 -11.72 -12.86 9.39
N ASP A 69 -11.40 -13.34 10.59
CA ASP A 69 -12.35 -14.07 11.44
C ASP A 69 -13.18 -13.11 12.31
N PHE A 70 -14.44 -12.93 11.93
CA PHE A 70 -15.40 -12.09 12.63
C PHE A 70 -15.82 -12.59 14.02
N ASN A 71 -15.31 -13.73 14.49
CA ASN A 71 -15.48 -14.23 15.86
C ASN A 71 -14.29 -13.88 16.77
N THR A 72 -13.33 -13.13 16.26
CA THR A 72 -12.10 -12.75 16.96
C THR A 72 -11.91 -11.24 17.00
N HIS A 73 -11.07 -10.78 17.92
CA HIS A 73 -10.69 -9.40 18.09
C HIS A 73 -9.87 -8.92 16.88
N LEU A 74 -10.26 -7.78 16.30
CA LEU A 74 -9.51 -7.15 15.20
C LEU A 74 -8.06 -6.80 15.62
N HIS A 75 -7.81 -6.62 16.90
CA HIS A 75 -6.49 -6.31 17.43
C HIS A 75 -5.42 -7.34 17.09
N ASN A 76 -5.74 -8.64 17.20
CA ASN A 76 -4.74 -9.71 17.24
C ASN A 76 -5.30 -11.14 17.09
N GLY A 77 -6.60 -11.30 16.80
CA GLY A 77 -7.21 -12.60 16.59
C GLY A 77 -7.59 -13.39 17.85
N ASP A 78 -7.48 -12.81 19.06
CA ASP A 78 -8.01 -13.46 20.27
C ASP A 78 -9.55 -13.62 20.20
N PRO A 79 -10.17 -14.65 20.80
CA PRO A 79 -11.62 -14.84 20.77
C PRO A 79 -12.40 -13.69 21.42
N LEU A 80 -13.54 -13.31 20.84
CA LEU A 80 -14.41 -12.24 21.38
C LEU A 80 -15.09 -12.58 22.72
N THR A 81 -14.92 -13.81 23.23
CA THR A 81 -15.52 -14.29 24.48
C THR A 81 -14.83 -13.75 25.74
N ALA A 82 -13.70 -13.08 25.60
CA ALA A 82 -12.94 -12.46 26.68
C ALA A 82 -12.29 -11.16 26.20
N ARG A 83 -11.47 -10.51 27.03
CA ARG A 83 -10.57 -9.45 26.54
C ARG A 83 -9.30 -10.08 25.95
N THR A 84 -8.58 -9.34 25.12
CA THR A 84 -7.32 -9.77 24.53
C THR A 84 -6.28 -10.15 25.60
N VAL A 85 -5.62 -11.28 25.38
CA VAL A 85 -4.49 -11.78 26.16
C VAL A 85 -3.18 -11.51 25.43
N GLN A 86 -3.19 -11.59 24.10
CA GLN A 86 -2.10 -11.18 23.23
C GLN A 86 -2.02 -9.65 23.14
N GLY A 87 -0.87 -9.13 22.70
CA GLY A 87 -0.69 -7.70 22.51
C GLY A 87 -1.63 -7.17 21.41
N PRO A 88 -2.25 -5.98 21.57
CA PRO A 88 -2.40 -5.21 22.80
C PRO A 88 -3.33 -5.91 23.81
N LYS A 89 -2.88 -6.09 25.06
CA LYS A 89 -3.62 -6.81 26.10
C LYS A 89 -4.79 -6.00 26.68
N ASN A 90 -5.77 -6.71 27.26
CA ASN A 90 -6.91 -6.16 27.99
C ASN A 90 -7.79 -5.21 27.14
N ARG A 91 -7.95 -5.52 25.85
CA ARG A 91 -8.86 -4.82 24.94
C ARG A 91 -10.12 -5.65 24.65
N PRO A 92 -11.27 -5.03 24.32
CA PRO A 92 -11.58 -3.59 24.36
C PRO A 92 -11.40 -3.01 25.77
N ARG A 93 -11.28 -1.69 25.94
CA ARG A 93 -11.13 -1.09 27.28
C ARG A 93 -12.45 -1.00 28.05
N THR A 94 -13.57 -0.89 27.34
CA THR A 94 -14.91 -0.73 27.91
C THR A 94 -15.79 -1.93 27.54
N GLY A 95 -17.00 -2.00 28.12
CA GLY A 95 -17.95 -3.09 27.91
C GLY A 95 -17.61 -4.41 28.62
N THR A 96 -18.47 -5.40 28.44
CA THR A 96 -18.37 -6.75 29.06
C THR A 96 -18.48 -7.82 27.97
N PRO A 97 -17.61 -8.85 27.97
CA PRO A 97 -17.69 -9.94 26.98
C PRO A 97 -18.95 -10.82 27.17
N PRO A 98 -19.38 -11.57 26.14
CA PRO A 98 -18.78 -11.64 24.80
C PRO A 98 -19.01 -10.36 24.00
N PHE A 99 -17.98 -9.92 23.28
CA PHE A 99 -18.03 -8.71 22.45
C PHE A 99 -18.57 -9.03 21.05
N THR A 100 -19.15 -8.03 20.39
CA THR A 100 -19.30 -8.09 18.93
C THR A 100 -17.98 -7.69 18.28
N TRP A 101 -17.81 -8.10 17.02
CA TRP A 101 -16.64 -7.69 16.25
C TRP A 101 -16.57 -6.17 16.08
N GLU A 102 -17.70 -5.48 15.93
CA GLU A 102 -17.78 -4.01 15.80
C GLU A 102 -17.21 -3.31 17.04
N ILE A 103 -17.57 -3.76 18.25
CA ILE A 103 -17.01 -3.20 19.50
C ILE A 103 -15.48 -3.38 19.52
N SER A 104 -15.00 -4.55 19.09
CA SER A 104 -13.55 -4.78 18.98
C SER A 104 -12.89 -3.92 17.90
N ALA A 105 -13.54 -3.75 16.75
CA ALA A 105 -13.00 -2.97 15.64
C ALA A 105 -12.91 -1.49 16.02
N GLU A 106 -13.92 -0.95 16.72
CA GLU A 106 -13.91 0.42 17.23
C GLU A 106 -12.76 0.66 18.20
N ASP A 107 -12.54 -0.25 19.17
CA ASP A 107 -11.43 -0.11 20.12
C ASP A 107 -10.06 -0.22 19.43
N ALA A 108 -9.94 -1.13 18.45
CA ALA A 108 -8.70 -1.34 17.70
C ALA A 108 -8.33 -0.20 16.76
N LEU A 109 -9.32 0.48 16.19
CA LEU A 109 -9.12 1.56 15.23
C LEU A 109 -9.13 2.94 15.90
N ALA A 110 -9.42 3.03 17.20
CA ALA A 110 -9.47 4.29 17.94
C ALA A 110 -8.15 5.09 17.88
N ASP A 111 -7.01 4.42 17.80
CA ASP A 111 -5.68 5.06 17.69
C ASP A 111 -5.46 5.75 16.32
N LEU A 112 -6.38 5.55 15.37
CA LEU A 112 -6.39 6.21 14.06
C LEU A 112 -7.34 7.40 13.99
N ALA A 113 -8.06 7.74 15.07
CA ALA A 113 -9.07 8.80 15.06
C ALA A 113 -8.53 10.19 14.66
N ASN A 114 -7.24 10.45 14.88
CA ASN A 114 -6.57 11.72 14.52
C ASN A 114 -5.82 11.65 13.18
N TRP A 115 -5.97 10.56 12.42
CA TRP A 115 -5.30 10.36 11.14
C TRP A 115 -6.24 10.68 9.98
N ASN A 116 -5.77 11.54 9.08
CA ASN A 116 -6.60 12.04 7.97
C ASN A 116 -6.00 11.75 6.58
N ASP A 117 -4.78 11.23 6.51
CA ASP A 117 -4.13 10.93 5.23
C ASP A 117 -4.43 9.49 4.82
N TRP A 118 -5.53 9.32 4.08
CA TRP A 118 -5.94 8.03 3.53
C TRP A 118 -5.49 7.83 2.08
N THR A 119 -4.52 8.61 1.62
CA THR A 119 -3.81 8.32 0.37
C THR A 119 -3.03 7.01 0.50
N VAL A 120 -2.54 6.47 -0.61
CA VAL A 120 -1.73 5.24 -0.61
C VAL A 120 -0.54 5.35 0.37
N PRO A 121 0.31 6.39 0.34
CA PRO A 121 1.39 6.55 1.31
C PRO A 121 0.91 6.57 2.76
N GLY A 122 -0.18 7.28 3.02
CA GLY A 122 -0.71 7.39 4.37
C GLY A 122 -1.24 6.07 4.92
N MET A 123 -1.95 5.29 4.08
CA MET A 123 -2.37 3.94 4.40
C MET A 123 -1.19 3.01 4.65
N LEU A 124 -0.18 3.01 3.77
CA LEU A 124 1.00 2.14 3.90
C LEU A 124 1.81 2.45 5.16
N PHE A 125 1.96 3.74 5.50
CA PHE A 125 2.59 4.17 6.75
C PHE A 125 1.85 3.59 7.96
N LYS A 126 0.52 3.74 8.02
CA LYS A 126 -0.28 3.21 9.13
C LYS A 126 -0.27 1.69 9.20
N LEU A 127 -0.35 1.00 8.05
CA LEU A 127 -0.25 -0.46 7.99
C LEU A 127 1.11 -0.94 8.49
N GLU A 128 2.22 -0.31 8.07
CA GLU A 128 3.54 -0.67 8.60
C GLU A 128 3.63 -0.46 10.11
N GLY A 129 3.00 0.60 10.62
CA GLY A 129 2.92 0.91 12.05
C GLY A 129 2.32 -0.19 12.93
N TYR A 130 1.44 -1.05 12.40
CA TYR A 130 0.89 -2.19 13.16
C TYR A 130 1.98 -3.19 13.56
N ASN A 131 2.94 -3.44 12.67
CA ASN A 131 4.10 -4.30 12.96
C ASN A 131 5.27 -3.51 13.55
N GLY A 132 5.37 -2.23 13.20
CA GLY A 132 6.43 -1.31 13.60
C GLY A 132 7.48 -1.06 12.52
N TYR A 133 8.15 0.10 12.62
CA TYR A 133 9.08 0.64 11.62
C TYR A 133 10.53 0.12 11.75
N GLY A 134 10.74 -1.03 12.40
CA GLY A 134 12.08 -1.53 12.71
C GLY A 134 12.94 -1.85 11.48
N TYR A 135 12.29 -2.16 10.35
CA TYR A 135 12.94 -2.59 9.12
C TYR A 135 13.77 -1.51 8.43
N HIS A 136 13.40 -0.23 8.58
CA HIS A 136 14.18 0.89 8.05
C HIS A 136 15.62 0.89 8.59
N SER A 137 15.83 0.52 9.86
CA SER A 137 17.16 0.41 10.47
C SER A 137 18.00 -0.75 9.92
N LYS A 138 17.37 -1.68 9.20
CA LYS A 138 18.00 -2.84 8.58
C LYS A 138 18.26 -2.65 7.09
N GLY A 139 17.87 -1.50 6.53
CA GLY A 139 18.04 -1.19 5.11
C GLY A 139 17.21 -2.08 4.18
N ILE A 140 16.11 -2.65 4.68
CA ILE A 140 15.18 -3.44 3.87
C ILE A 140 13.76 -2.90 3.98
N ASN A 141 12.95 -3.16 2.96
CA ASN A 141 11.53 -2.90 3.00
C ASN A 141 10.82 -3.90 3.93
N SER A 142 9.81 -3.43 4.67
CA SER A 142 9.07 -4.25 5.62
C SER A 142 8.39 -5.44 4.94
N PRO A 143 8.67 -6.71 5.33
CA PRO A 143 7.91 -7.87 4.85
C PRO A 143 6.42 -7.78 5.14
N TYR A 144 6.01 -7.04 6.17
CA TYR A 144 4.59 -6.87 6.50
C TYR A 144 3.85 -6.05 5.43
N LEU A 145 4.54 -5.16 4.72
CA LEU A 145 3.98 -4.47 3.55
C LEU A 145 4.25 -5.22 2.24
N TRP A 146 5.50 -5.65 2.03
CA TRP A 146 6.00 -5.96 0.69
C TRP A 146 6.28 -7.44 0.42
N SER A 147 6.03 -8.34 1.39
CA SER A 147 6.15 -9.78 1.14
C SER A 147 5.22 -10.20 -0.01
N PHE A 148 5.77 -10.97 -0.96
CA PHE A 148 5.15 -11.38 -2.24
C PHE A 148 5.26 -10.36 -3.40
N SER A 149 6.15 -9.37 -3.32
CA SER A 149 6.53 -8.53 -4.49
C SER A 149 8.03 -8.51 -4.76
N ASN A 150 8.39 -7.83 -5.86
CA ASN A 150 9.76 -7.45 -6.20
C ASN A 150 10.47 -6.59 -5.14
N HIS A 151 9.75 -6.00 -4.18
CA HIS A 151 10.35 -5.13 -3.16
C HIS A 151 10.80 -5.86 -1.90
N TYR A 152 10.63 -7.19 -1.82
CA TYR A 152 11.07 -8.01 -0.70
C TYR A 152 11.58 -9.38 -1.15
N THR A 153 12.67 -9.86 -0.54
CA THR A 153 13.22 -11.20 -0.79
C THR A 153 13.39 -12.00 0.49
N LYS A 154 14.06 -11.44 1.49
CA LYS A 154 14.34 -12.06 2.79
C LYS A 154 14.69 -11.01 3.83
N GLY A 155 14.71 -11.42 5.09
CA GLY A 155 14.96 -10.58 6.24
C GLY A 155 13.69 -10.29 7.01
N LYS A 156 13.53 -10.84 8.22
CA LYS A 156 12.37 -10.54 9.08
C LYS A 156 12.71 -10.55 10.55
N PHE A 157 11.97 -9.79 11.35
CA PHE A 157 11.91 -10.02 12.79
C PHE A 157 11.14 -11.34 13.02
N ILE A 158 11.77 -12.28 13.72
CA ILE A 158 11.21 -13.61 14.03
C ILE A 158 10.62 -13.67 15.44
N ALA A 159 10.96 -12.69 16.27
CA ALA A 159 10.41 -12.41 17.59
C ALA A 159 10.67 -10.92 17.89
N ASP A 160 10.11 -10.42 18.99
CA ASP A 160 10.30 -9.04 19.43
C ASP A 160 11.78 -8.68 19.49
N ASN A 161 12.17 -7.69 18.68
CA ASN A 161 13.55 -7.21 18.52
C ASN A 161 14.57 -8.25 18.00
N VAL A 162 14.15 -9.44 17.59
CA VAL A 162 15.05 -10.49 17.04
C VAL A 162 14.97 -10.49 15.51
N TYR A 163 15.91 -9.80 14.86
CA TYR A 163 16.01 -9.76 13.39
C TYR A 163 16.83 -10.93 12.84
N SER A 164 16.29 -11.62 11.84
CA SER A 164 17.01 -12.62 11.04
C SER A 164 17.16 -12.11 9.60
N PRO A 165 18.38 -11.97 9.06
CA PRO A 165 18.61 -11.52 7.67
C PRO A 165 18.27 -12.59 6.62
N THR A 166 18.05 -13.84 7.04
CA THR A 166 17.81 -14.98 6.13
C THR A 166 16.40 -15.50 6.17
N ALA A 167 15.65 -15.23 7.25
CA ALA A 167 14.28 -15.68 7.35
C ALA A 167 13.38 -14.99 6.31
N VAL A 168 12.47 -15.77 5.72
CA VAL A 168 11.53 -15.30 4.69
C VAL A 168 10.12 -15.22 5.27
N SER A 169 9.38 -14.16 4.95
CA SER A 169 7.97 -14.07 5.31
C SER A 169 7.15 -15.00 4.43
N LYS A 170 6.23 -15.74 5.05
CA LYS A 170 5.24 -16.57 4.35
C LYS A 170 3.86 -15.90 4.34
N GLN A 171 3.74 -14.74 4.98
CA GLN A 171 2.52 -13.94 5.04
C GLN A 171 2.50 -13.01 3.82
N CYS A 172 1.33 -12.83 3.22
CA CYS A 172 1.10 -11.84 2.18
C CYS A 172 1.22 -10.43 2.78
N GLY A 173 1.93 -9.52 2.11
CA GLY A 173 2.09 -8.16 2.59
C GLY A 173 0.83 -7.30 2.40
N ALA A 174 0.63 -6.32 3.29
CA ALA A 174 -0.50 -5.39 3.26
C ALA A 174 -0.56 -4.57 1.96
N ALA A 175 0.61 -4.12 1.46
CA ALA A 175 0.68 -3.37 0.20
C ALA A 175 0.27 -4.24 -0.99
N ILE A 176 0.52 -5.55 -0.91
CA ILE A 176 0.15 -6.52 -1.96
C ILE A 176 -1.36 -6.72 -1.98
N LEU A 177 -1.99 -6.81 -0.81
CA LEU A 177 -3.45 -6.88 -0.70
C LEU A 177 -4.10 -5.59 -1.21
N LEU A 178 -3.57 -4.42 -0.84
CA LEU A 178 -4.03 -3.13 -1.36
C LEU A 178 -3.88 -3.06 -2.88
N ARG A 179 -2.70 -3.37 -3.41
CA ARG A 179 -2.41 -3.41 -4.86
C ARG A 179 -3.38 -4.35 -5.58
N ARG A 180 -3.64 -5.53 -5.02
CA ARG A 180 -4.53 -6.51 -5.65
C ARG A 180 -5.99 -6.06 -5.64
N LEU A 181 -6.49 -5.51 -4.55
CA LEU A 181 -7.85 -4.94 -4.45
C LEU A 181 -8.05 -3.81 -5.47
N THR A 182 -7.02 -2.99 -5.66
CA THR A 182 -6.95 -1.93 -6.67
C THR A 182 -6.96 -2.49 -8.10
N GLU A 183 -6.11 -3.47 -8.41
CA GLU A 183 -6.05 -4.11 -9.74
C GLU A 183 -7.37 -4.77 -10.15
N THR A 184 -8.11 -5.32 -9.17
CA THR A 184 -9.43 -5.93 -9.40
C THR A 184 -10.59 -4.93 -9.36
N GLN A 185 -10.31 -3.63 -9.23
CA GLN A 185 -11.32 -2.56 -9.10
C GLN A 185 -12.30 -2.78 -7.94
N ALA A 186 -11.93 -3.59 -6.95
CA ALA A 186 -12.82 -4.01 -5.89
C ALA A 186 -12.86 -2.98 -4.74
N ALA A 187 -11.74 -2.27 -4.56
CA ALA A 187 -11.62 -1.05 -3.75
C ALA A 187 -11.46 0.17 -4.68
N PRO A 188 -12.15 1.28 -4.39
CA PRO A 188 -11.86 2.54 -5.07
C PRO A 188 -10.46 2.95 -4.63
N VAL A 189 -9.57 3.08 -5.60
CA VAL A 189 -8.46 4.02 -5.43
C VAL A 189 -9.13 5.38 -5.53
N GLU A 190 -8.89 6.29 -4.57
CA GLU A 190 -8.85 7.71 -4.96
C GLU A 190 -8.06 7.73 -6.24
N ILE A 191 -8.71 8.03 -7.37
CA ILE A 191 -8.13 7.98 -8.72
C ILE A 191 -6.68 8.38 -8.56
N VAL A 192 -5.72 7.43 -8.70
CA VAL A 192 -4.34 7.84 -8.94
C VAL A 192 -4.54 8.69 -10.15
N ASP A 193 -4.46 9.99 -9.98
CA ASP A 193 -4.61 10.88 -11.08
C ASP A 193 -3.34 10.66 -11.88
N ARG A 194 -3.40 9.63 -12.73
CA ARG A 194 -2.31 9.22 -13.59
C ARG A 194 -1.92 10.42 -14.42
N GLN A 195 -2.85 11.34 -14.68
CA GLN A 195 -2.59 12.65 -15.26
C GLN A 195 -1.68 13.50 -14.36
N SER A 196 -1.99 13.69 -13.08
CA SER A 196 -1.11 14.37 -12.11
C SER A 196 0.25 13.69 -11.95
N LEU A 197 0.32 12.36 -11.89
CA LEU A 197 1.60 11.64 -11.76
C LEU A 197 2.43 11.75 -13.03
N ILE A 198 1.81 11.61 -14.20
CA ILE A 198 2.45 11.83 -15.50
C ILE A 198 2.98 13.27 -15.53
N LEU A 199 2.17 14.27 -15.15
CA LEU A 199 2.54 15.68 -15.06
C LEU A 199 3.77 15.90 -14.17
N GLN A 200 3.71 15.50 -12.90
CA GLN A 200 4.80 15.68 -11.94
C GLN A 200 6.10 15.00 -12.39
N LEU A 201 6.01 13.76 -12.89
CA LEU A 201 7.20 13.04 -13.34
C LEU A 201 7.77 13.66 -14.63
N GLY A 202 6.90 14.03 -15.57
CA GLY A 202 7.27 14.68 -16.82
C GLY A 202 7.89 16.07 -16.66
N GLU A 203 7.54 16.81 -15.60
CA GLU A 203 8.23 18.05 -15.22
C GLU A 203 9.71 17.80 -14.84
N THR A 204 10.06 16.59 -14.41
CA THR A 204 11.45 16.23 -14.06
C THR A 204 12.22 15.58 -15.21
N VAL A 205 11.57 15.34 -16.36
CA VAL A 205 12.16 14.68 -17.53
C VAL A 205 12.38 15.70 -18.66
N THR A 206 13.64 15.90 -19.03
CA THR A 206 14.01 16.73 -20.19
C THR A 206 13.94 15.91 -21.47
N PHE A 207 13.53 16.55 -22.57
CA PHE A 207 13.58 16.01 -23.92
C PHE A 207 15.01 15.56 -24.28
N ALA A 208 15.17 14.27 -24.56
CA ALA A 208 16.46 13.61 -24.70
C ALA A 208 16.35 12.43 -25.70
N PRO A 209 16.27 12.69 -27.02
CA PRO A 209 15.99 11.65 -28.02
C PRO A 209 17.14 10.64 -28.19
N THR A 210 18.36 11.00 -27.81
CA THR A 210 19.56 10.17 -28.01
C THR A 210 20.15 9.61 -26.71
N ARG A 211 19.70 10.10 -25.54
CA ARG A 211 20.26 9.75 -24.23
C ARG A 211 19.26 8.95 -23.42
N VAL A 212 19.73 7.85 -22.82
CA VAL A 212 18.93 7.06 -21.87
C VAL A 212 18.93 7.76 -20.51
N VAL A 213 17.73 7.96 -19.96
CA VAL A 213 17.47 8.54 -18.64
C VAL A 213 16.48 7.63 -17.93
N GLU A 214 16.80 7.15 -16.73
CA GLU A 214 15.94 6.17 -16.06
C GLU A 214 14.57 6.75 -15.69
N LYS A 215 14.52 8.03 -15.27
CA LYS A 215 13.25 8.75 -15.07
C LYS A 215 12.39 8.82 -16.32
N ALA A 216 12.99 8.89 -17.52
CA ALA A 216 12.24 8.84 -18.77
C ALA A 216 11.64 7.44 -19.00
N ARG A 217 12.34 6.38 -18.60
CA ARG A 217 11.82 5.00 -18.65
C ARG A 217 10.65 4.82 -17.68
N GLU A 218 10.75 5.39 -16.49
CA GLU A 218 9.65 5.44 -15.51
C GLU A 218 8.44 6.20 -16.05
N LEU A 219 8.66 7.36 -16.69
CA LEU A 219 7.59 8.12 -17.33
C LEU A 219 6.92 7.33 -18.46
N GLN A 220 7.70 6.66 -19.32
CA GLN A 220 7.20 5.79 -20.39
C GLN A 220 6.34 4.66 -19.82
N LYS A 221 6.79 3.99 -18.75
CA LYS A 221 6.03 2.93 -18.05
C LYS A 221 4.69 3.44 -17.54
N ILE A 222 4.67 4.57 -16.84
CA ILE A 222 3.43 5.12 -16.27
C ILE A 222 2.47 5.57 -17.38
N MET A 223 2.99 6.22 -18.42
CA MET A 223 2.19 6.57 -19.59
C MET A 223 1.63 5.32 -20.29
N ASN A 224 2.40 4.23 -20.38
CA ASN A 224 1.93 2.96 -20.94
C ASN A 224 0.79 2.34 -20.13
N LEU A 225 0.91 2.35 -18.81
CA LEU A 225 -0.16 1.93 -17.90
C LEU A 225 -1.42 2.82 -18.00
N ALA A 226 -1.25 4.07 -18.46
CA ALA A 226 -2.34 5.00 -18.77
C ALA A 226 -2.85 4.90 -20.23
N GLY A 227 -2.37 3.94 -21.02
CA GLY A 227 -2.82 3.69 -22.39
C GLY A 227 -1.94 4.28 -23.49
N ALA A 228 -0.75 4.82 -23.16
CA ALA A 228 0.26 5.07 -24.17
C ALA A 228 0.83 3.75 -24.70
N HIS A 229 1.33 3.76 -25.93
CA HIS A 229 2.01 2.62 -26.53
C HIS A 229 3.43 3.04 -26.89
N LEU A 230 4.25 3.24 -25.86
CA LEU A 230 5.64 3.69 -25.96
C LEU A 230 6.62 2.54 -25.77
N LEU A 231 7.75 2.64 -26.45
CA LEU A 231 8.92 1.84 -26.11
C LEU A 231 9.54 2.36 -24.80
N GLU A 232 9.69 1.49 -23.82
CA GLU A 232 10.27 1.81 -22.50
C GLU A 232 11.80 1.79 -22.56
N ASP A 233 12.41 2.54 -23.48
CA ASP A 233 13.86 2.56 -23.72
C ASP A 233 14.62 3.59 -22.88
N GLY A 234 13.90 4.46 -22.17
CA GLY A 234 14.46 5.58 -21.41
C GLY A 234 14.95 6.75 -22.27
N LYS A 235 14.68 6.77 -23.58
CA LYS A 235 14.99 7.91 -24.45
C LYS A 235 13.75 8.78 -24.59
N ALA A 236 13.73 9.92 -23.91
CA ALA A 236 12.62 10.88 -23.93
C ALA A 236 12.59 11.70 -25.24
N GLY A 237 12.43 11.03 -26.38
CA GLY A 237 12.30 11.67 -27.70
C GLY A 237 10.88 12.08 -28.03
N THR A 238 10.64 12.35 -29.32
CA THR A 238 9.36 12.83 -29.86
C THR A 238 8.16 12.02 -29.38
N ASN A 239 8.21 10.67 -29.47
CA ASN A 239 7.09 9.82 -29.06
C ASN A 239 6.73 9.95 -27.58
N THR A 240 7.75 10.04 -26.70
CA THR A 240 7.54 10.22 -25.26
C THR A 240 6.97 11.60 -24.97
N SER A 241 7.45 12.63 -25.66
CA SER A 241 6.95 14.01 -25.53
C SER A 241 5.52 14.17 -26.07
N ASP A 242 5.17 13.49 -27.16
CA ASP A 242 3.82 13.48 -27.75
C ASP A 242 2.82 12.74 -26.86
N ALA A 243 3.24 11.63 -26.25
CA ALA A 243 2.43 10.96 -25.25
C ALA A 243 2.22 11.86 -24.02
N TYR A 244 3.27 12.50 -23.53
CA TYR A 244 3.19 13.42 -22.40
C TYR A 244 2.24 14.59 -22.69
N GLN A 245 2.29 15.16 -23.89
CA GLN A 245 1.37 16.20 -24.35
C GLN A 245 -0.08 15.71 -24.39
N ARG A 246 -0.35 14.49 -24.86
CA ARG A 246 -1.71 13.92 -24.86
C ARG A 246 -2.30 13.81 -23.47
N PHE A 247 -1.48 13.53 -22.45
CA PHE A 247 -1.93 13.46 -21.06
C PHE A 247 -2.03 14.83 -20.39
N THR A 248 -1.13 15.77 -20.68
CA THR A 248 -0.98 16.98 -19.85
C THR A 248 -1.26 18.30 -20.57
N GLY A 249 -1.41 18.27 -21.88
CA GLY A 249 -1.48 19.45 -22.75
C GLY A 249 -0.12 20.09 -23.06
N ASN A 250 0.97 19.64 -22.43
CA ASN A 250 2.30 20.25 -22.56
C ASN A 250 3.34 19.25 -23.11
N PHE A 251 4.29 19.73 -23.92
CA PHE A 251 5.46 18.94 -24.31
C PHE A 251 6.49 18.85 -23.16
N LEU A 252 7.43 17.89 -23.24
CA LEU A 252 8.52 17.77 -22.26
C LEU A 252 9.45 18.99 -22.27
N GLN A 253 10.11 19.26 -21.14
CA GLN A 253 11.01 20.41 -21.04
C GLN A 253 12.16 20.26 -22.03
N GLY A 254 12.45 21.29 -22.83
CA GLY A 254 13.50 21.24 -23.85
C GLY A 254 13.08 20.59 -25.18
N ASP A 255 11.83 20.14 -25.32
CA ASP A 255 11.27 19.81 -26.63
C ASP A 255 11.13 21.11 -27.45
N PRO A 256 11.61 21.17 -28.70
CA PRO A 256 11.56 22.37 -29.54
C PRO A 256 10.13 22.87 -29.83
N ARG A 257 9.10 22.05 -29.57
CA ARG A 257 7.69 22.38 -29.77
C ARG A 257 7.00 22.92 -28.51
N ARG A 258 7.68 22.88 -27.36
CA ARG A 258 7.16 23.45 -26.10
C ARG A 258 7.29 24.97 -26.15
N VAL A 259 6.14 25.67 -26.09
CA VAL A 259 6.06 27.14 -26.04
C VAL A 259 5.92 27.62 -24.61
#